data_AF-A0A2P1PM99-F1
#
_entry.id   AF-A0A2P1PM99-F1
#
_cell.length_a   1.000
_cell.length_b   1.000
_cell.length_c   1.000
_cell.angle_alpha   90.00
_cell.angle_beta   90.00
_cell.angle_gamma   90.00
#
_symmetry.space_group_name_H-M   'P 1'
#
loop_
_entity.id
_entity.type
_entity.pdbx_description
1 polymer ?
#
loop_
_entity_poly.entity_id
_entity_poly.type
_entity_poly.pdbx_seq_one_letter_code
_entity_poly.pdbx_strand_id
1 'polypeptide(L)'
;MIQKTTASGRILLPVLSGLALLTSVLALAWLWQIQSRQGANEAERTRAESEVVQLRARLTSLEQSMQGVDQRVADAQITHRALREEVLGIGERAGLLEDALKRLSERRIDSIGELHINQAELLLAAGVERLRLFRDPETALSAFELADAELARLNDARFATVRQTLKREIESLRSAPRQAEADVLNAIDTIANALPTLKTRAEMASLGTTDEPAPNWRTRIARVFSELIRIRKVDPKQAAWVGPLQADALRAVVGLDLLLAKEALTEGDLTRYQQSASRARNAVMEGFELHPAGDQPVFSALARMQAYAPVEWPKVGMALEQLERLRGTADLLEPEA
;
A
#
# COMPACT_ATOMS: atom_id res chain seq x y z
N MET A 1 128.70 -120.64 -35.65
CA MET A 1 128.66 -120.84 -37.12
C MET A 1 127.30 -120.33 -37.61
N ILE A 2 127.24 -119.14 -38.24
CA ILE A 2 126.84 -118.82 -39.66
C ILE A 2 125.51 -119.52 -40.13
N GLN A 3 124.47 -118.93 -40.75
CA GLN A 3 124.30 -117.84 -41.75
C GLN A 3 122.86 -117.22 -41.80
N LYS A 4 122.77 -116.09 -42.54
CA LYS A 4 121.65 -115.22 -43.02
C LYS A 4 120.41 -115.88 -43.66
N THR A 5 119.29 -115.13 -43.77
CA THR A 5 118.60 -114.78 -45.06
C THR A 5 117.62 -113.58 -44.90
N THR A 6 117.39 -112.86 -46.02
CA THR A 6 116.62 -111.62 -46.25
C THR A 6 115.39 -111.85 -47.15
N ALA A 7 114.30 -111.04 -47.08
CA ALA A 7 113.61 -110.40 -48.25
C ALA A 7 112.23 -109.69 -47.98
N SER A 8 112.09 -108.49 -48.58
CA SER A 8 110.96 -107.86 -49.33
C SER A 8 109.61 -107.40 -48.72
N GLY A 9 109.21 -106.14 -49.04
CA GLY A 9 107.82 -105.64 -49.01
C GLY A 9 107.64 -104.12 -49.30
N ARG A 10 107.26 -103.72 -50.53
CA ARG A 10 107.00 -102.31 -50.97
C ARG A 10 105.76 -102.23 -51.90
N ILE A 11 104.52 -102.33 -51.39
CA ILE A 11 103.28 -102.02 -52.18
C ILE A 11 102.12 -101.38 -51.34
N LEU A 12 102.26 -101.11 -50.04
CA LEU A 12 101.10 -100.71 -49.19
C LEU A 12 100.71 -99.21 -49.16
N LEU A 13 101.39 -98.31 -49.88
CA LEU A 13 101.26 -96.86 -49.65
C LEU A 13 100.11 -96.08 -50.36
N PRO A 14 99.58 -96.44 -51.55
CA PRO A 14 98.60 -95.58 -52.25
C PRO A 14 97.13 -95.80 -51.86
N VAL A 15 96.77 -96.94 -51.25
CA VAL A 15 95.37 -97.22 -50.84
C VAL A 15 95.00 -96.48 -49.55
N LEU A 16 95.99 -96.23 -48.69
CA LEU A 16 95.81 -95.51 -47.43
C LEU A 16 95.50 -94.01 -47.62
N SER A 17 96.03 -93.37 -48.66
CA SER A 17 95.83 -91.94 -48.90
C SER A 17 94.42 -91.60 -49.43
N GLY A 18 93.84 -92.47 -50.26
CA GLY A 18 92.48 -92.30 -50.76
C GLY A 18 91.42 -92.41 -49.66
N LEU A 19 91.61 -93.33 -48.72
CA LEU A 19 90.71 -93.51 -47.57
C LEU A 19 90.77 -92.30 -46.62
N ALA A 20 91.96 -91.75 -46.39
CA ALA A 20 92.16 -90.59 -45.51
C ALA A 20 91.46 -89.32 -46.04
N LEU A 21 91.50 -89.09 -47.35
CA LEU A 21 90.80 -87.96 -47.97
C LEU A 21 89.28 -88.10 -47.88
N LEU A 22 88.75 -89.31 -48.11
CA LEU A 22 87.33 -89.59 -47.98
C LEU A 22 86.83 -89.38 -46.55
N THR A 23 87.59 -89.82 -45.54
CA THR A 23 87.25 -89.57 -44.13
C THR A 23 87.31 -88.09 -43.75
N SER A 24 88.22 -87.32 -44.35
CA SER A 24 88.35 -85.88 -44.08
C SER A 24 87.17 -85.08 -44.66
N VAL A 25 86.74 -85.40 -45.89
CA VAL A 25 85.57 -84.76 -46.52
C VAL A 25 84.28 -85.11 -45.77
N LEU A 26 84.12 -86.37 -45.34
CA LEU A 26 82.99 -86.79 -44.51
C LEU A 26 82.99 -86.10 -43.14
N ALA A 27 84.16 -85.90 -42.53
CA ALA A 27 84.29 -85.17 -41.26
C ALA A 27 83.94 -83.68 -41.42
N LEU A 28 84.38 -83.03 -42.51
CA LEU A 28 84.03 -81.64 -42.83
C LEU A 28 82.53 -81.47 -43.11
N ALA A 29 81.92 -82.40 -43.85
CA ALA A 29 80.47 -82.40 -44.09
C ALA A 29 79.66 -82.61 -42.80
N TRP A 30 80.13 -83.50 -41.91
CA TRP A 30 79.50 -83.72 -40.60
C TRP A 30 79.63 -82.50 -39.67
N LEU A 31 80.79 -81.84 -39.68
CA LEU A 31 81.03 -80.60 -38.95
C LEU A 31 80.13 -79.46 -39.46
N TRP A 32 79.98 -79.32 -40.78
CA TRP A 32 79.09 -78.33 -41.40
C TRP A 32 77.61 -78.61 -41.11
N GLN A 33 77.21 -79.89 -41.06
CA GLN A 33 75.86 -80.30 -40.68
C GLN A 33 75.56 -80.01 -39.19
N ILE A 34 76.55 -80.17 -38.31
CA ILE A 34 76.44 -79.78 -36.90
C ILE A 34 76.36 -78.26 -36.75
N GLN A 35 77.19 -77.53 -37.47
CA GLN A 35 77.24 -76.07 -37.38
C GLN A 35 75.99 -75.40 -37.98
N SER A 36 75.44 -75.94 -39.08
CA SER A 36 74.17 -75.50 -39.64
C SER A 36 72.97 -75.82 -38.73
N ARG A 37 72.99 -76.96 -38.02
CA ARG A 37 71.99 -77.30 -36.99
C ARG A 37 72.10 -76.42 -35.75
N GLN A 38 73.30 -76.01 -35.36
CA GLN A 38 73.50 -75.07 -34.24
C GLN A 38 72.92 -73.69 -34.57
N GLY A 39 73.17 -73.15 -35.76
CA GLY A 39 72.61 -71.86 -36.18
C GLY A 39 71.08 -71.85 -36.29
N ALA A 40 70.47 -72.96 -36.74
CA ALA A 40 69.01 -73.11 -36.76
C ALA A 40 68.40 -73.14 -35.35
N ASN A 41 69.02 -73.88 -34.43
CA ASN A 41 68.58 -73.96 -33.03
C ASN A 41 68.77 -72.63 -32.28
N GLU A 42 69.83 -71.87 -32.57
CA GLU A 42 70.05 -70.53 -32.00
C GLU A 42 69.03 -69.51 -32.54
N ALA A 43 68.66 -69.60 -33.82
CA ALA A 43 67.59 -68.78 -34.40
C ALA A 43 66.21 -69.09 -33.80
N GLU A 44 65.91 -70.36 -33.50
CA GLU A 44 64.66 -70.75 -32.82
C GLU A 44 64.64 -70.30 -31.34
N ARG A 45 65.76 -70.44 -30.63
CA ARG A 45 65.89 -69.97 -29.23
C ARG A 45 65.76 -68.46 -29.12
N THR A 46 66.43 -67.70 -29.99
CA THR A 46 66.32 -66.23 -30.01
C THR A 46 64.91 -65.76 -30.36
N ARG A 47 64.20 -66.45 -31.26
CA ARG A 47 62.77 -66.18 -31.51
C ARG A 47 61.91 -66.45 -30.28
N ALA A 48 62.07 -67.62 -29.64
CA ALA A 48 61.34 -67.97 -28.43
C ALA A 48 61.63 -67.00 -27.26
N GLU A 49 62.89 -66.60 -27.08
CA GLU A 49 63.30 -65.60 -26.10
C GLU A 49 62.66 -64.23 -26.40
N SER A 50 62.64 -63.80 -27.67
CA SER A 50 61.99 -62.56 -28.07
C SER A 50 60.48 -62.58 -27.84
N GLU A 51 59.83 -63.73 -28.04
CA GLU A 51 58.41 -63.94 -27.78
C GLU A 51 58.11 -63.87 -26.28
N VAL A 52 58.93 -64.50 -25.43
CA VAL A 52 58.82 -64.40 -23.97
C VAL A 52 59.02 -62.97 -23.49
N VAL A 53 59.96 -62.21 -24.06
CA VAL A 53 60.18 -60.80 -23.73
C VAL A 53 58.96 -59.95 -24.13
N GLN A 54 58.38 -60.19 -25.30
CA GLN A 54 57.16 -59.52 -25.74
C GLN A 54 55.95 -59.85 -24.86
N LEU A 55 55.76 -61.13 -24.48
CA LEU A 55 54.71 -61.52 -23.55
C LEU A 55 54.90 -60.88 -22.18
N ARG A 56 56.13 -60.84 -21.64
CA ARG A 56 56.42 -60.14 -20.38
C ARG A 56 56.11 -58.65 -20.49
N ALA A 57 56.51 -58.00 -21.58
CA ALA A 57 56.19 -56.59 -21.82
C ALA A 57 54.67 -56.34 -21.95
N ARG A 58 53.92 -57.27 -22.55
CA ARG A 58 52.45 -57.21 -22.58
C ARG A 58 51.84 -57.37 -21.20
N LEU A 59 52.33 -58.34 -20.40
CA LEU A 59 51.88 -58.53 -19.02
C LEU A 59 52.15 -57.29 -18.16
N THR A 60 53.34 -56.71 -18.22
CA THR A 60 53.64 -55.48 -17.47
C THR A 60 52.79 -54.30 -17.95
N SER A 61 52.51 -54.19 -19.25
CA SER A 61 51.60 -53.16 -19.78
C SER A 61 50.14 -53.37 -19.32
N LEU A 62 49.72 -54.63 -19.17
CA LEU A 62 48.39 -54.99 -18.68
C LEU A 62 48.27 -54.74 -17.18
N GLU A 63 49.31 -55.03 -16.40
CA GLU A 63 49.38 -54.71 -14.97
C GLU A 63 49.31 -53.20 -14.75
N GLN A 64 50.06 -52.41 -15.55
CA GLN A 64 49.99 -50.95 -15.50
C GLN A 64 48.62 -50.41 -15.91
N SER A 65 47.97 -51.00 -16.92
CA SER A 65 46.63 -50.57 -17.33
C SER A 65 45.57 -50.90 -16.28
N MET A 66 45.65 -52.08 -15.64
CA MET A 66 44.81 -52.45 -14.51
C MET A 66 44.98 -51.49 -13.33
N GLN A 67 46.23 -51.17 -12.94
CA GLN A 67 46.49 -50.17 -11.90
C GLN A 67 45.91 -48.78 -12.27
N GLY A 68 46.01 -48.38 -13.53
CA GLY A 68 45.40 -47.13 -14.02
C GLY A 68 43.87 -47.15 -13.98
N VAL A 69 43.23 -48.30 -14.23
CA VAL A 69 41.78 -48.46 -14.07
C VAL A 69 41.39 -48.41 -12.61
N ASP A 70 42.11 -49.09 -11.72
CA ASP A 70 41.84 -49.07 -10.27
C ASP A 70 41.96 -47.67 -9.69
N GLN A 71 42.97 -46.89 -10.11
CA GLN A 71 43.10 -45.48 -9.73
C GLN A 71 41.91 -44.64 -10.22
N ARG A 72 41.49 -44.80 -11.48
CA ARG A 72 40.31 -44.08 -12.01
C ARG A 72 39.01 -44.47 -11.29
N VAL A 73 38.86 -45.73 -10.91
CA VAL A 73 37.71 -46.21 -10.13
C VAL A 73 37.75 -45.60 -8.72
N ALA A 74 38.91 -45.55 -8.08
CA ALA A 74 39.07 -44.90 -6.78
C ALA A 74 38.73 -43.40 -6.85
N ASP A 75 39.24 -42.69 -7.85
CA ASP A 75 38.93 -41.26 -8.08
C ASP A 75 37.44 -41.03 -8.37
N ALA A 76 36.82 -41.90 -9.18
CA ALA A 76 35.38 -41.86 -9.44
C ALA A 76 34.56 -42.08 -8.16
N GLN A 77 34.99 -42.98 -7.27
CA GLN A 77 34.31 -43.17 -5.99
C GLN A 77 34.43 -41.96 -5.05
N ILE A 78 35.60 -41.32 -5.01
CA ILE A 78 35.81 -40.10 -4.20
C ILE A 78 34.91 -38.97 -4.70
N THR A 79 34.91 -38.73 -6.02
CA THR A 79 34.06 -37.71 -6.64
C THR A 79 32.57 -38.01 -6.46
N HIS A 80 32.12 -39.26 -6.58
CA HIS A 80 30.74 -39.65 -6.28
C HIS A 80 30.33 -39.38 -4.83
N ARG A 81 31.23 -39.61 -3.86
CA ARG A 81 30.96 -39.29 -2.44
C ARG A 81 30.85 -37.78 -2.24
N ALA A 82 31.78 -37.02 -2.80
CA ALA A 82 31.77 -35.55 -2.74
C ALA A 82 30.50 -34.96 -3.38
N LEU A 83 30.10 -35.45 -4.57
CA LEU A 83 28.85 -35.04 -5.21
C LEU A 83 27.63 -35.36 -4.33
N ARG A 84 27.60 -36.53 -3.70
CA ARG A 84 26.48 -36.90 -2.82
C ARG A 84 26.43 -36.01 -1.59
N GLU A 85 27.57 -35.68 -0.99
CA GLU A 85 27.65 -34.77 0.15
C GLU A 85 27.25 -33.34 -0.24
N GLU A 86 27.65 -32.87 -1.42
CA GLU A 86 27.24 -31.57 -1.96
C GLU A 86 25.73 -31.54 -2.28
N VAL A 87 25.17 -32.60 -2.87
CA VAL A 87 23.73 -32.74 -3.10
C VAL A 87 22.95 -32.74 -1.77
N LEU A 88 23.45 -33.44 -0.75
CA LEU A 88 22.85 -33.41 0.59
C LEU A 88 22.93 -32.00 1.20
N GLY A 89 24.08 -31.33 1.08
CA GLY A 89 24.26 -29.96 1.53
C GLY A 89 23.37 -28.95 0.80
N ILE A 90 23.09 -29.15 -0.48
CA ILE A 90 22.12 -28.35 -1.24
C ILE A 90 20.70 -28.58 -0.71
N GLY A 91 20.34 -29.83 -0.39
CA GLY A 91 19.02 -30.15 0.19
C GLY A 91 18.78 -29.48 1.54
N GLU A 92 19.78 -29.51 2.42
CA GLU A 92 19.70 -28.84 3.73
C GLU A 92 19.58 -27.31 3.58
N ARG A 93 20.39 -26.72 2.69
CA ARG A 93 20.32 -25.27 2.40
C ARG A 93 18.98 -24.87 1.76
N ALA A 94 18.41 -25.70 0.89
CA ALA A 94 17.10 -25.47 0.31
C ALA A 94 16.01 -25.46 1.38
N GLY A 95 16.04 -26.42 2.33
CA GLY A 95 15.11 -26.44 3.46
C GLY A 95 15.24 -25.20 4.36
N LEU A 96 16.46 -24.76 4.66
CA LEU A 96 16.69 -23.53 5.43
C LEU A 96 16.17 -22.27 4.71
N LEU A 97 16.30 -22.21 3.38
CA LEU A 97 15.76 -21.12 2.57
C LEU A 97 14.22 -21.15 2.52
N GLU A 98 13.61 -22.33 2.42
CA GLU A 98 12.16 -22.49 2.49
C GLU A 98 11.62 -22.03 3.85
N ASP A 99 12.25 -22.43 4.95
CA ASP A 99 11.88 -22.00 6.30
C ASP A 99 12.06 -20.49 6.49
N ALA A 100 13.17 -19.91 6.02
CA ALA A 100 13.40 -18.48 6.08
C ALA A 100 12.38 -17.69 5.24
N LEU A 101 12.03 -18.20 4.05
CA LEU A 101 11.02 -17.61 3.18
C LEU A 101 9.63 -17.67 3.82
N LYS A 102 9.28 -18.81 4.44
CA LYS A 102 8.02 -18.97 5.15
C LYS A 102 7.91 -17.99 6.32
N ARG A 103 8.93 -17.90 7.17
CA ARG A 103 8.98 -16.93 8.28
C ARG A 103 8.91 -15.48 7.80
N LEU A 104 9.59 -15.16 6.69
CA LEU A 104 9.53 -13.82 6.09
C LEU A 104 8.13 -13.51 5.54
N SER A 105 7.48 -14.49 4.92
CA SER A 105 6.12 -14.36 4.40
C SER A 105 5.11 -14.15 5.53
N GLU A 106 5.18 -14.97 6.58
CA GLU A 106 4.34 -14.86 7.79
C GLU A 106 4.52 -13.47 8.43
N ARG A 107 5.76 -13.09 8.74
CA ARG A 107 6.07 -11.79 9.34
C ARG A 107 5.63 -10.59 8.47
N ARG A 108 5.70 -10.73 7.14
CA ARG A 108 5.22 -9.68 6.21
C ARG A 108 3.70 -9.56 6.28
N ILE A 109 2.97 -10.67 6.31
CA ILE A 109 1.50 -10.67 6.39
C ILE A 109 1.06 -10.03 7.70
N ASP A 110 1.69 -10.40 8.81
CA ASP A 110 1.40 -9.83 10.13
C ASP A 110 1.69 -8.33 10.16
N SER A 111 2.86 -7.91 9.64
CA SER A 111 3.24 -6.49 9.59
C SER A 111 2.30 -5.64 8.72
N ILE A 112 1.78 -6.18 7.62
CA ILE A 112 0.80 -5.48 6.77
C ILE A 112 -0.55 -5.40 7.49
N GLY A 113 -0.97 -6.45 8.19
CA GLY A 113 -2.16 -6.46 9.03
C GLY A 113 -2.12 -5.38 10.11
N GLU A 114 -1.03 -5.33 10.88
CA GLU A 114 -0.81 -4.31 11.92
C GLU A 114 -0.81 -2.88 11.37
N LEU A 115 -0.26 -2.67 10.17
CA LEU A 115 -0.30 -1.36 9.52
C LEU A 115 -1.74 -0.92 9.21
N HIS A 116 -2.55 -1.82 8.64
CA HIS A 116 -3.95 -1.53 8.32
C HIS A 116 -4.78 -1.25 9.58
N ILE A 117 -4.53 -1.97 10.69
CA ILE A 117 -5.18 -1.72 11.98
C ILE A 117 -4.82 -0.32 12.51
N ASN A 118 -3.52 0.01 12.55
CA ASN A 118 -3.05 1.31 13.01
C ASN A 118 -3.59 2.47 12.15
N GLN A 119 -3.67 2.26 10.84
CA GLN A 119 -4.20 3.27 9.93
C GLN A 119 -5.70 3.46 10.11
N ALA A 120 -6.46 2.39 10.33
CA ALA A 120 -7.88 2.47 10.67
C ALA A 120 -8.10 3.25 11.97
N GLU A 121 -7.32 2.96 13.02
CA GLU A 121 -7.40 3.68 14.30
C GLU A 121 -7.08 5.16 14.16
N LEU A 122 -5.99 5.51 13.47
CA LEU A 122 -5.62 6.90 13.22
C LEU A 122 -6.74 7.66 12.50
N LEU A 123 -7.34 7.05 11.47
CA LEU A 123 -8.44 7.64 10.72
C LEU A 123 -9.68 7.84 11.58
N LEU A 124 -10.04 6.85 12.42
CA LEU A 124 -11.16 6.96 13.35
C LEU A 124 -10.93 8.06 14.39
N ALA A 125 -9.75 8.09 15.02
CA ALA A 125 -9.38 9.11 16.00
C ALA A 125 -9.39 10.51 15.37
N ALA A 126 -8.81 10.67 14.18
CA ALA A 126 -8.82 11.93 13.46
C ALA A 126 -10.26 12.38 13.09
N GLY A 127 -11.11 11.45 12.65
CA GLY A 127 -12.51 11.73 12.32
C GLY A 127 -13.33 12.15 13.54
N VAL A 128 -13.19 11.44 14.66
CA VAL A 128 -13.86 11.77 15.93
C VAL A 128 -13.42 13.15 16.44
N GLU A 129 -12.11 13.42 16.48
CA GLU A 129 -11.58 14.69 16.97
C GLU A 129 -11.99 15.86 16.07
N ARG A 130 -11.96 15.65 14.74
CA ARG A 130 -12.35 16.69 13.80
C ARG A 130 -13.84 16.99 13.86
N LEU A 131 -14.70 15.99 14.03
CA LEU A 131 -16.13 16.21 14.26
C LEU A 131 -16.36 16.97 15.57
N ARG A 132 -15.61 16.65 16.63
CA ARG A 132 -15.72 17.32 17.93
C ARG A 132 -15.30 18.79 17.86
N LEU A 133 -14.17 19.09 17.22
CA LEU A 133 -13.59 20.43 17.19
C LEU A 133 -14.22 21.35 16.14
N PHE A 134 -14.48 20.82 14.94
CA PHE A 134 -14.87 21.62 13.78
C PHE A 134 -16.31 21.38 13.34
N ARG A 135 -17.04 20.44 13.96
CA ARG A 135 -18.40 20.04 13.57
C ARG A 135 -18.50 19.76 12.06
N ASP A 136 -17.46 19.13 11.52
CA ASP A 136 -17.27 18.85 10.09
C ASP A 136 -17.60 17.36 9.82
N PRO A 137 -18.87 17.03 9.51
CA PRO A 137 -19.30 15.65 9.29
C PRO A 137 -18.81 15.08 7.96
N GLU A 138 -18.51 15.90 6.96
CA GLU A 138 -18.07 15.43 5.64
C GLU A 138 -16.66 14.86 5.74
N THR A 139 -15.75 15.57 6.41
CA THR A 139 -14.39 15.06 6.63
C THR A 139 -14.40 13.86 7.59
N ALA A 140 -15.24 13.89 8.63
CA ALA A 140 -15.37 12.77 9.57
C ALA A 140 -15.94 11.51 8.89
N LEU A 141 -16.98 11.66 8.07
CA LEU A 141 -17.55 10.57 7.28
C LEU A 141 -16.54 9.97 6.34
N SER A 142 -15.81 10.81 5.61
CA SER A 142 -14.74 10.35 4.71
C SER A 142 -13.71 9.54 5.48
N ALA A 143 -13.24 10.04 6.63
CA ALA A 143 -12.30 9.32 7.48
C ALA A 143 -12.85 7.96 7.95
N PHE A 144 -14.14 7.89 8.33
CA PHE A 144 -14.79 6.67 8.79
C PHE A 144 -14.97 5.64 7.66
N GLU A 145 -15.31 6.10 6.45
CA GLU A 145 -15.40 5.25 5.25
C GLU A 145 -14.01 4.70 4.86
N LEU A 146 -12.96 5.51 4.95
CA LEU A 146 -11.58 5.04 4.77
C LEU A 146 -11.20 4.02 5.85
N ALA A 147 -11.56 4.25 7.10
CA ALA A 147 -11.30 3.30 8.18
C ALA A 147 -12.03 1.95 7.97
N ASP A 148 -13.29 1.95 7.50
CA ASP A 148 -13.98 0.68 7.17
C ASP A 148 -13.29 -0.05 6.02
N ALA A 149 -12.76 0.70 5.03
CA ALA A 149 -12.01 0.11 3.93
C ALA A 149 -10.69 -0.54 4.41
N GLU A 150 -9.95 0.10 5.31
CA GLU A 150 -8.74 -0.49 5.91
C GLU A 150 -9.06 -1.76 6.71
N LEU A 151 -10.10 -1.72 7.55
CA LEU A 151 -10.55 -2.91 8.29
C LEU A 151 -11.10 -4.02 7.37
N ALA A 152 -11.66 -3.68 6.21
CA ALA A 152 -12.14 -4.66 5.23
C ALA A 152 -11.00 -5.43 4.56
N ARG A 153 -9.82 -4.80 4.37
CA ARG A 153 -8.63 -5.44 3.78
C ARG A 153 -8.07 -6.56 4.66
N LEU A 154 -8.25 -6.47 5.98
CA LEU A 154 -7.82 -7.49 6.94
C LEU A 154 -8.57 -8.81 6.77
N ASN A 155 -9.82 -8.77 6.30
CA ASN A 155 -10.70 -9.93 6.12
C ASN A 155 -10.76 -10.89 7.33
N ASP A 156 -10.68 -10.34 8.55
CA ASP A 156 -10.64 -11.09 9.79
C ASP A 156 -11.96 -10.93 10.57
N ALA A 157 -12.54 -12.07 11.00
CA ALA A 157 -13.79 -12.15 11.73
C ALA A 157 -13.76 -11.43 13.08
N ARG A 158 -12.58 -11.27 13.71
CA ARG A 158 -12.42 -10.56 14.99
C ARG A 158 -12.89 -9.10 14.92
N PHE A 159 -12.77 -8.45 13.76
CA PHE A 159 -13.18 -7.06 13.55
C PHE A 159 -14.62 -6.92 13.04
N ALA A 160 -15.37 -8.02 12.84
CA ALA A 160 -16.72 -7.96 12.28
C ALA A 160 -17.66 -7.08 13.12
N THR A 161 -17.58 -7.17 14.45
CA THR A 161 -18.36 -6.34 15.38
C THR A 161 -17.99 -4.86 15.25
N VAL A 162 -16.70 -4.53 15.21
CA VAL A 162 -16.21 -3.15 15.04
C VAL A 162 -16.75 -2.56 13.74
N ARG A 163 -16.64 -3.31 12.64
CA ARG A 163 -17.14 -2.88 11.32
C ARG A 163 -18.65 -2.70 11.30
N GLN A 164 -19.41 -3.55 12.00
CA GLN A 164 -20.86 -3.36 12.13
C GLN A 164 -21.20 -2.07 12.88
N THR A 165 -20.51 -1.79 13.99
CA THR A 165 -20.65 -0.53 14.73
C THR A 165 -20.29 0.66 13.85
N LEU A 166 -19.15 0.59 13.15
CA LEU A 166 -18.69 1.65 12.25
C LEU A 166 -19.68 1.94 11.13
N LYS A 167 -20.28 0.92 10.51
CA LYS A 167 -21.34 1.11 9.49
C LYS A 167 -22.57 1.83 10.04
N ARG A 168 -22.96 1.58 11.29
CA ARG A 168 -24.06 2.31 11.94
C ARG A 168 -23.68 3.76 12.21
N GLU A 169 -22.45 4.01 12.65
CA GLU A 169 -21.94 5.37 12.86
C GLU A 169 -21.91 6.17 11.54
N ILE A 170 -21.39 5.56 10.47
CA ILE A 170 -21.39 6.10 9.09
C ILE A 170 -22.81 6.45 8.64
N GLU A 171 -23.78 5.55 8.82
CA GLU A 171 -25.17 5.82 8.42
C GLU A 171 -25.79 6.95 9.26
N SER A 172 -25.47 7.02 10.56
CA SER A 172 -25.94 8.12 11.41
C SER A 172 -25.38 9.47 10.96
N LEU A 173 -24.08 9.53 10.63
CA LEU A 173 -23.43 10.71 10.04
C LEU A 173 -23.99 11.02 8.65
N ARG A 174 -24.47 10.01 7.93
CA ARG A 174 -25.13 10.17 6.64
C ARG A 174 -26.52 10.79 6.74
N SER A 175 -27.28 10.38 7.73
CA SER A 175 -28.62 10.90 8.00
C SER A 175 -28.65 12.27 8.70
N ALA A 176 -27.52 12.73 9.25
CA ALA A 176 -27.44 14.04 9.88
C ALA A 176 -27.74 15.15 8.85
N PRO A 177 -28.59 16.15 9.17
CA PRO A 177 -28.98 17.18 8.22
C PRO A 177 -27.83 18.17 7.98
N ARG A 178 -26.98 17.83 7.01
CA ARG A 178 -25.81 18.58 6.54
C ARG A 178 -26.13 19.95 5.95
N GLN A 179 -27.34 20.11 5.42
CA GLN A 179 -27.76 21.30 4.67
C GLN A 179 -28.40 22.37 5.55
N ALA A 180 -28.78 22.05 6.79
CA ALA A 180 -29.56 22.97 7.62
C ALA A 180 -28.83 24.28 7.94
N GLU A 181 -27.53 24.22 8.26
CA GLU A 181 -26.74 25.43 8.54
C GLU A 181 -26.47 26.25 7.27
N ALA A 182 -26.06 25.60 6.19
CA ALA A 182 -25.82 26.25 4.90
C ALA A 182 -27.10 26.92 4.34
N ASP A 183 -28.25 26.27 4.47
CA ASP A 183 -29.54 26.80 4.06
C ASP A 183 -29.94 28.04 4.86
N VAL A 184 -29.58 28.08 6.15
CA VAL A 184 -29.83 29.22 7.03
C VAL A 184 -28.88 30.37 6.73
N LEU A 185 -27.60 30.10 6.45
CA LEU A 185 -26.65 31.11 5.98
C LEU A 185 -27.12 31.75 4.67
N ASN A 186 -27.60 30.93 3.72
CA ASN A 186 -28.20 31.41 2.48
C ASN A 186 -29.49 32.21 2.72
N ALA A 187 -30.29 31.83 3.71
CA ALA A 187 -31.48 32.60 4.10
C ALA A 187 -31.09 33.98 4.67
N ILE A 188 -30.06 34.06 5.51
CA ILE A 188 -29.53 35.32 6.03
C ILE A 188 -29.04 36.20 4.88
N ASP A 189 -28.28 35.64 3.93
CA ASP A 189 -27.77 36.38 2.77
C ASP A 189 -28.92 36.84 1.84
N THR A 190 -29.99 36.05 1.72
CA THR A 190 -31.21 36.44 0.98
C THR A 190 -31.86 37.68 1.58
N ILE A 191 -31.99 37.73 2.92
CA ILE A 191 -32.56 38.89 3.62
C ILE A 191 -31.63 40.10 3.48
N ALA A 192 -30.32 39.91 3.67
CA ALA A 192 -29.33 40.98 3.57
C ALA A 192 -29.31 41.62 2.17
N ASN A 193 -29.42 40.82 1.11
CA ASN A 193 -29.48 41.31 -0.27
C ASN A 193 -30.81 41.97 -0.63
N ALA A 194 -31.91 41.56 0.00
CA ALA A 194 -33.21 42.19 -0.20
C ALA A 194 -33.35 43.53 0.55
N LEU A 195 -32.61 43.71 1.65
CA LEU A 195 -32.72 44.85 2.57
C LEU A 195 -32.63 46.24 1.90
N PRO A 196 -31.76 46.49 0.89
CA PRO A 196 -31.71 47.78 0.20
C PRO A 196 -32.95 48.08 -0.65
N THR A 197 -33.66 47.03 -1.10
CA THR A 197 -34.84 47.15 -1.97
C THR A 197 -36.15 47.27 -1.19
N LEU A 198 -36.14 46.90 0.10
CA LEU A 198 -37.30 46.99 0.96
C LEU A 198 -37.60 48.45 1.32
N LYS A 199 -38.86 48.84 1.10
CA LYS A 199 -39.36 50.15 1.51
C LYS A 199 -39.61 50.15 3.01
N THR A 200 -39.09 51.15 3.69
CA THR A 200 -39.41 51.35 5.10
C THR A 200 -40.79 51.97 5.24
N ARG A 201 -41.49 51.68 6.34
CA ARG A 201 -42.79 52.30 6.64
C ARG A 201 -42.71 53.83 6.72
N ALA A 202 -41.55 54.37 7.14
CA ALA A 202 -41.25 55.79 7.16
C ALA A 202 -41.21 56.43 5.75
N GLU A 203 -40.62 55.74 4.77
CA GLU A 203 -40.57 56.20 3.37
C GLU A 203 -41.94 56.12 2.69
N MET A 204 -42.78 55.15 3.03
CA MET A 204 -44.16 55.10 2.50
C MET A 204 -45.09 56.14 3.15
N ALA A 205 -44.89 56.44 4.43
CA ALA A 205 -45.61 57.51 5.12
C ALA A 205 -45.29 58.91 4.53
N SER A 206 -44.08 59.14 4.01
CA SER A 206 -43.71 60.40 3.36
C SER A 206 -44.19 60.51 1.91
N LEU A 207 -44.44 59.39 1.22
CA LEU A 207 -45.03 59.34 -0.12
C LEU A 207 -46.55 59.59 -0.13
N GLY A 208 -47.22 59.50 1.03
CA GLY A 208 -48.67 59.69 1.17
C GLY A 208 -49.14 61.16 1.21
N THR A 209 -48.27 62.14 1.01
CA THR A 209 -48.63 63.56 0.99
C THR A 209 -48.61 64.13 -0.43
N THR A 210 -49.59 63.79 -1.25
CA THR A 210 -49.93 64.45 -2.54
C THR A 210 -51.40 64.12 -2.79
N ASP A 211 -52.37 65.02 -3.02
CA ASP A 211 -52.45 66.41 -3.46
C ASP A 211 -53.88 66.84 -3.06
N GLU A 212 -54.08 67.97 -2.38
CA GLU A 212 -55.43 68.55 -2.21
C GLU A 212 -55.41 69.97 -2.79
N PRO A 213 -56.36 70.35 -3.66
CA PRO A 213 -56.27 71.56 -4.46
C PRO A 213 -56.36 72.82 -3.58
N ALA A 214 -55.61 73.84 -4.00
CA ALA A 214 -55.35 75.08 -3.28
C ALA A 214 -56.57 75.68 -2.52
N PRO A 215 -56.50 75.85 -1.19
CA PRO A 215 -57.58 76.44 -0.42
C PRO A 215 -57.46 77.99 -0.36
N ASN A 216 -58.63 78.62 -0.45
CA ASN A 216 -58.89 80.06 -0.38
C ASN A 216 -58.14 80.77 0.76
N TRP A 217 -57.77 82.03 0.56
CA TRP A 217 -57.04 82.88 1.53
C TRP A 217 -57.74 83.00 2.90
N ARG A 218 -59.07 82.84 2.95
CA ARG A 218 -59.86 82.82 4.20
C ARG A 218 -59.55 81.61 5.08
N THR A 219 -59.23 80.46 4.49
CA THR A 219 -58.76 79.27 5.22
C THR A 219 -57.30 79.36 5.68
N ARG A 220 -56.51 80.34 5.18
CA ARG A 220 -55.13 80.57 5.66
C ARG A 220 -55.13 81.28 7.02
N ILE A 221 -55.99 82.26 7.22
CA ILE A 221 -56.06 83.03 8.49
C ILE A 221 -56.65 82.16 9.62
N ALA A 222 -57.67 81.35 9.33
CA ALA A 222 -58.19 80.37 10.29
C ALA A 222 -57.15 79.30 10.68
N ARG A 223 -56.25 78.94 9.76
CA ARG A 223 -55.21 77.94 10.00
C ARG A 223 -54.10 78.46 10.92
N VAL A 224 -53.65 79.70 10.73
CA VAL A 224 -52.62 80.33 11.59
C VAL A 224 -53.07 80.41 13.06
N PHE A 225 -54.36 80.65 13.33
CA PHE A 225 -54.88 80.64 14.70
C PHE A 225 -55.14 79.23 15.27
N SER A 226 -55.35 78.22 14.41
CA SER A 226 -55.48 76.81 14.83
C SER A 226 -54.14 76.06 14.97
N GLU A 227 -53.04 76.65 14.50
CA GLU A 227 -51.69 76.07 14.57
C GLU A 227 -50.97 76.32 15.90
N LEU A 228 -51.47 77.23 16.74
CA LEU A 228 -50.81 77.52 18.03
C LEU A 228 -51.21 76.56 19.16
N ILE A 229 -52.32 75.82 19.03
CA ILE A 229 -52.71 74.78 19.99
C ILE A 229 -53.24 73.57 19.22
N ARG A 230 -52.32 72.75 18.73
CA ARG A 230 -52.65 71.43 18.16
C ARG A 230 -52.14 70.35 19.09
N ILE A 231 -52.96 70.01 20.09
CA ILE A 231 -52.77 68.79 20.89
C ILE A 231 -53.17 67.63 19.98
N ARG A 232 -52.22 67.16 19.19
CA ARG A 232 -52.31 65.85 18.55
C ARG A 232 -51.75 64.85 19.56
N LYS A 233 -52.61 64.00 20.12
CA LYS A 233 -52.16 62.75 20.75
C LYS A 233 -51.54 61.91 19.63
N VAL A 234 -50.24 62.06 19.46
CA VAL A 234 -49.45 61.10 18.71
C VAL A 234 -49.12 60.01 19.72
N ASP A 235 -49.52 58.78 19.41
CA ASP A 235 -49.12 57.64 20.23
C ASP A 235 -47.58 57.59 20.24
N PRO A 236 -46.94 57.69 21.42
CA PRO A 236 -45.48 57.88 21.54
C PRO A 236 -44.65 56.68 21.05
N LYS A 237 -45.29 55.61 20.56
CA LYS A 237 -44.63 54.46 19.96
C LYS A 237 -44.45 54.55 18.43
N GLN A 238 -45.16 55.44 17.75
CA GLN A 238 -45.14 55.55 16.28
C GLN A 238 -44.61 56.90 15.76
N ALA A 239 -44.44 57.89 16.66
CA ALA A 239 -43.99 59.25 16.33
C ALA A 239 -42.48 59.40 16.05
N ALA A 240 -41.66 58.39 16.37
CA ALA A 240 -40.21 58.53 16.43
C ALA A 240 -39.46 58.25 15.10
N TRP A 241 -40.16 58.00 13.99
CA TRP A 241 -39.57 57.36 12.80
C TRP A 241 -39.91 58.05 11.48
N VAL A 242 -39.67 59.35 11.32
CA VAL A 242 -40.16 60.11 10.13
C VAL A 242 -39.04 60.80 9.31
N GLY A 243 -37.79 60.34 9.39
CA GLY A 243 -36.69 60.87 8.57
C GLY A 243 -36.01 59.83 7.67
N PRO A 244 -35.56 60.19 6.44
CA PRO A 244 -34.78 59.29 5.57
C PRO A 244 -33.47 58.82 6.22
N LEU A 245 -32.87 59.65 7.08
CA LEU A 245 -31.69 59.27 7.88
C LEU A 245 -31.97 58.10 8.85
N GLN A 246 -33.22 57.94 9.32
CA GLN A 246 -33.62 56.82 10.18
C GLN A 246 -33.92 55.54 9.39
N ALA A 247 -34.29 55.64 8.11
CA ALA A 247 -34.47 54.46 7.24
C ALA A 247 -33.12 53.76 6.99
N ASP A 248 -32.07 54.53 6.72
CA ASP A 248 -30.72 54.00 6.56
C ASP A 248 -30.14 53.47 7.87
N ALA A 249 -30.43 54.13 9.00
CA ALA A 249 -30.06 53.62 10.32
C ALA A 249 -30.75 52.28 10.63
N LEU A 250 -32.04 52.14 10.31
CA LEU A 250 -32.77 50.88 10.48
C LEU A 250 -32.18 49.76 9.62
N ARG A 251 -31.86 50.04 8.35
CA ARG A 251 -31.17 49.09 7.47
C ARG A 251 -29.80 48.69 8.04
N ALA A 252 -29.04 49.65 8.56
CA ALA A 252 -27.74 49.37 9.16
C ALA A 252 -27.84 48.50 10.42
N VAL A 253 -28.83 48.77 11.30
CA VAL A 253 -29.09 47.94 12.49
C VAL A 253 -29.50 46.52 12.12
N VAL A 254 -30.42 46.36 11.16
CA VAL A 254 -30.82 45.03 10.68
C VAL A 254 -29.65 44.30 10.04
N GLY A 255 -28.86 44.97 9.20
CA GLY A 255 -27.66 44.40 8.59
C GLY A 255 -26.64 43.94 9.64
N LEU A 256 -26.46 44.72 10.71
CA LEU A 256 -25.59 44.36 11.82
C LEU A 256 -26.11 43.13 12.59
N ASP A 257 -27.41 43.07 12.91
CA ASP A 257 -27.98 41.91 13.59
C ASP A 257 -27.91 40.65 12.71
N LEU A 258 -28.07 40.76 11.39
CA LEU A 258 -27.86 39.65 10.45
C LEU A 258 -26.40 39.20 10.41
N LEU A 259 -25.43 40.12 10.47
CA LEU A 259 -24.01 39.79 10.55
C LEU A 259 -23.67 39.08 11.87
N LEU A 260 -24.17 39.60 13.00
CA LEU A 260 -24.02 38.97 14.31
C LEU A 260 -24.69 37.59 14.37
N ALA A 261 -25.82 37.41 13.68
CA ALA A 261 -26.44 36.10 13.53
C ALA A 261 -25.56 35.15 12.71
N LYS A 262 -24.98 35.64 11.60
CA LYS A 262 -24.06 34.85 10.77
C LYS A 262 -22.82 34.41 11.57
N GLU A 263 -22.21 35.34 12.30
CA GLU A 263 -21.06 35.07 13.16
C GLU A 263 -21.40 34.04 14.25
N ALA A 264 -22.47 34.28 15.03
CA ALA A 264 -22.88 33.37 16.09
C ALA A 264 -23.26 31.96 15.56
N LEU A 265 -23.83 31.89 14.35
CA LEU A 265 -24.12 30.62 13.69
C LEU A 265 -22.83 29.87 13.37
N THR A 266 -21.83 30.54 12.79
CA THR A 266 -20.53 29.94 12.47
C THR A 266 -19.71 29.57 13.71
N GLU A 267 -19.87 30.30 14.82
CA GLU A 267 -19.27 29.94 16.12
C GLU A 267 -20.02 28.79 16.81
N GLY A 268 -21.23 28.46 16.34
CA GLY A 268 -22.08 27.44 16.95
C GLY A 268 -22.73 27.87 18.27
N ASP A 269 -22.75 29.17 18.59
CA ASP A 269 -23.44 29.74 19.76
C ASP A 269 -24.93 29.97 19.43
N LEU A 270 -25.73 28.93 19.71
CA LEU A 270 -27.17 28.95 19.46
C LEU A 270 -27.88 30.08 20.22
N THR A 271 -27.44 30.42 21.42
CA THR A 271 -28.12 31.42 22.25
C THR A 271 -27.94 32.80 21.64
N ARG A 272 -26.71 33.16 21.27
CA ARG A 272 -26.43 34.42 20.58
C ARG A 272 -27.13 34.48 19.24
N TYR A 273 -27.10 33.39 18.48
CA TYR A 273 -27.80 33.27 17.21
C TYR A 273 -29.29 33.54 17.34
N GLN A 274 -29.99 32.85 18.26
CA GLN A 274 -31.43 33.01 18.45
C GLN A 274 -31.80 34.44 18.86
N GLN A 275 -30.96 35.08 19.69
CA GLN A 275 -31.15 36.47 20.09
C GLN A 275 -31.00 37.43 18.92
N SER A 276 -29.92 37.35 18.14
CA SER A 276 -29.70 38.22 16.98
C SER A 276 -30.70 37.96 15.86
N ALA A 277 -31.02 36.70 15.56
CA ALA A 277 -32.06 36.33 14.60
C ALA A 277 -33.46 36.85 15.00
N SER A 278 -33.79 36.81 16.28
CA SER A 278 -35.06 37.36 16.79
C SER A 278 -35.10 38.89 16.69
N ARG A 279 -34.00 39.59 17.03
CA ARG A 279 -33.90 41.04 16.87
C ARG A 279 -34.01 41.45 15.41
N ALA A 280 -33.28 40.80 14.51
CA ALA A 280 -33.35 41.02 13.07
C ALA A 280 -34.77 40.82 12.53
N ARG A 281 -35.45 39.70 12.86
CA ARG A 281 -36.85 39.49 12.44
C ARG A 281 -37.74 40.62 12.94
N ASN A 282 -37.69 40.92 14.24
CA ASN A 282 -38.60 41.89 14.83
C ASN A 282 -38.39 43.28 14.20
N ALA A 283 -37.13 43.70 14.01
CA ALA A 283 -36.80 44.95 13.33
C ALA A 283 -37.27 44.98 11.86
N VAL A 284 -37.19 43.86 11.14
CA VAL A 284 -37.74 43.74 9.78
C VAL A 284 -39.27 43.86 9.77
N MET A 285 -39.95 43.11 10.64
CA MET A 285 -41.41 43.09 10.71
C MET A 285 -42.02 44.41 11.20
N GLU A 286 -41.35 45.11 12.11
CA GLU A 286 -41.82 46.37 12.68
C GLU A 286 -41.48 47.57 11.79
N GLY A 287 -40.30 47.58 11.16
CA GLY A 287 -39.76 48.74 10.46
C GLY A 287 -39.99 48.76 8.93
N PHE A 288 -40.22 47.60 8.31
CA PHE A 288 -40.40 47.49 6.86
C PHE A 288 -41.83 47.14 6.45
N GLU A 289 -42.17 47.53 5.22
CA GLU A 289 -43.45 47.22 4.59
C GLU A 289 -43.30 46.00 3.68
N LEU A 290 -43.59 44.81 4.21
CA LEU A 290 -43.50 43.58 3.42
C LEU A 290 -44.84 43.27 2.74
N HIS A 291 -44.81 43.02 1.43
CA HIS A 291 -45.96 42.58 0.65
C HIS A 291 -45.95 41.06 0.45
N PRO A 292 -47.06 40.34 0.75
CA PRO A 292 -47.10 38.88 0.64
C PRO A 292 -46.79 38.33 -0.77
N ALA A 293 -47.11 39.08 -1.82
CA ALA A 293 -46.89 38.65 -3.21
C ALA A 293 -45.49 39.00 -3.75
N GLY A 294 -44.84 40.05 -3.23
CA GLY A 294 -43.54 40.54 -3.70
C GLY A 294 -42.36 40.03 -2.87
N ASP A 295 -42.54 39.92 -1.55
CA ASP A 295 -41.48 39.66 -0.59
C ASP A 295 -41.53 38.24 -0.01
N GLN A 296 -42.21 37.33 -0.70
CA GLN A 296 -42.25 35.89 -0.36
C GLN A 296 -40.86 35.27 -0.07
N PRO A 297 -39.78 35.55 -0.82
CA PRO A 297 -38.45 35.03 -0.46
C PRO A 297 -37.98 35.51 0.91
N VAL A 298 -38.24 36.77 1.28
CA VAL A 298 -37.87 37.34 2.59
C VAL A 298 -38.66 36.68 3.72
N PHE A 299 -39.96 36.47 3.55
CA PHE A 299 -40.76 35.73 4.53
C PHE A 299 -40.28 34.29 4.72
N SER A 300 -39.98 33.59 3.63
CA SER A 300 -39.48 32.22 3.70
C SER A 300 -38.10 32.15 4.36
N ALA A 301 -37.22 33.12 4.09
CA ALA A 301 -35.90 33.21 4.68
C ALA A 301 -35.96 33.53 6.19
N LEU A 302 -36.81 34.47 6.60
CA LEU A 302 -37.05 34.78 8.01
C LEU A 302 -37.60 33.56 8.77
N ALA A 303 -38.53 32.81 8.16
CA ALA A 303 -39.07 31.60 8.76
C ALA A 303 -37.99 30.51 8.92
N ARG A 304 -37.13 30.31 7.91
CA ARG A 304 -36.02 29.35 7.97
C ARG A 304 -34.99 29.72 9.03
N MET A 305 -34.62 31.00 9.13
CA MET A 305 -33.72 31.52 10.15
C MET A 305 -34.26 31.24 11.57
N GLN A 306 -35.58 31.18 11.76
CA GLN A 306 -36.17 30.92 13.08
C GLN A 306 -36.47 29.47 13.39
N ALA A 307 -36.72 28.69 12.35
CA ALA A 307 -36.91 27.25 12.46
C ALA A 307 -35.57 26.52 12.66
N TYR A 308 -34.43 27.22 12.59
CA TYR A 308 -33.13 26.62 12.82
C TYR A 308 -33.02 26.08 14.25
N ALA A 309 -33.00 24.75 14.34
CA ALA A 309 -32.61 24.01 15.52
C ALA A 309 -31.37 23.20 15.15
N PRO A 310 -30.24 23.38 15.85
CA PRO A 310 -29.07 22.56 15.60
C PRO A 310 -29.43 21.11 15.93
N VAL A 311 -29.12 20.22 15.01
CA VAL A 311 -29.26 18.78 15.27
C VAL A 311 -28.12 18.34 16.15
N GLU A 312 -28.45 17.70 17.27
CA GLU A 312 -27.44 17.04 18.09
C GLU A 312 -26.71 16.01 17.24
N TRP A 313 -25.40 16.22 17.07
CA TRP A 313 -24.59 15.31 16.28
C TRP A 313 -24.65 13.90 16.88
N PRO A 314 -24.75 12.85 16.04
CA PRO A 314 -24.77 11.49 16.54
C PRO A 314 -23.49 11.23 17.34
N LYS A 315 -23.66 10.55 18.49
CA LYS A 315 -22.53 10.12 19.31
C LYS A 315 -21.72 9.09 18.52
N VAL A 316 -20.56 9.50 18.02
CA VAL A 316 -19.59 8.65 17.32
C VAL A 316 -18.40 8.30 18.23
N GLY A 317 -17.67 7.25 17.88
CA GLY A 317 -16.46 6.82 18.60
C GLY A 317 -16.58 5.46 19.31
N MET A 318 -17.75 4.82 19.28
CA MET A 318 -17.89 3.47 19.84
C MET A 318 -17.07 2.46 19.04
N ALA A 319 -16.98 2.62 17.72
CA ALA A 319 -16.13 1.79 16.87
C ALA A 319 -14.64 1.92 17.23
N LEU A 320 -14.17 3.14 17.52
CA LEU A 320 -12.79 3.40 17.94
C LEU A 320 -12.48 2.73 19.28
N GLU A 321 -13.34 2.92 20.29
CA GLU A 321 -13.13 2.29 21.60
C GLU A 321 -13.15 0.75 21.51
N GLN A 322 -13.98 0.18 20.64
CA GLN A 322 -14.01 -1.26 20.42
C GLN A 322 -12.71 -1.75 19.76
N LEU A 323 -12.17 -1.00 18.81
CA LEU A 323 -10.89 -1.32 18.15
C LEU A 323 -9.72 -1.26 19.14
N GLU A 324 -9.63 -0.19 19.94
CA GLU A 324 -8.61 -0.03 20.98
C GLU A 324 -8.67 -1.15 22.03
N ARG A 325 -9.88 -1.55 22.44
CA ARG A 325 -10.08 -2.68 23.36
C ARG A 325 -9.60 -3.99 22.77
N LEU A 326 -9.90 -4.26 21.50
CA LEU A 326 -9.44 -5.48 20.81
C LEU A 326 -7.91 -5.52 20.71
N ARG A 327 -7.26 -4.40 20.41
CA ARG A 327 -5.80 -4.31 20.40
C ARG A 327 -5.21 -4.51 21.79
N GLY A 328 -5.76 -3.83 22.80
CA GLY A 328 -5.32 -3.99 24.18
C GLY A 328 -5.44 -5.43 24.67
N THR A 329 -6.45 -6.18 24.22
CA THR A 329 -6.53 -7.63 24.52
C THR A 329 -5.55 -8.49 23.72
N ALA A 330 -5.14 -8.09 22.52
CA ALA A 330 -4.16 -8.81 21.72
C ALA A 330 -2.74 -8.65 22.29
N ASP A 331 -2.35 -7.43 22.67
CA ASP A 331 -1.05 -7.14 23.28
C ASP A 331 -0.84 -7.89 24.60
N LEU A 332 -1.93 -8.13 25.35
CA LEU A 332 -1.88 -8.90 26.61
C LEU A 332 -1.72 -10.41 26.40
N LEU A 333 -2.01 -10.93 25.21
CA LEU A 333 -1.93 -12.36 24.87
C LEU A 333 -0.61 -12.73 24.18
N GLU A 334 0.16 -11.76 23.70
CA GLU A 334 1.53 -11.92 23.20
C GLU A 334 2.57 -11.29 24.15
N PRO A 335 2.74 -11.75 25.41
CA PRO A 335 3.90 -11.35 26.19
C PRO A 335 5.16 -11.95 25.55
N GLU A 336 6.15 -11.09 25.28
CA GLU A 336 7.46 -11.35 24.68
C GLU A 336 7.94 -12.81 24.80
N ALA A 337 8.06 -13.48 23.64
CA ALA A 337 8.69 -14.79 23.49
C ALA A 337 10.08 -14.65 22.85
#